data_AF-A0A8T4G161-F1
#
_entry.id   AF-A0A8T4G161-F1
#
_cell.length_a   1.000
_cell.length_b   1.000
_cell.length_c   1.000
_cell.angle_alpha   90.00
_cell.angle_beta   90.00
_cell.angle_gamma   90.00
#
_symmetry.space_group_name_H-M   'P 1'
#
loop_
_entity.id
_entity.type
_entity.pdbx_description
1 polymer ?
#
loop_
_entity_poly.entity_id
_entity_poly.type
_entity_poly.pdbx_seq_one_letter_code
_entity_poly.pdbx_strand_id
1 'polypeptide(L)'
;MKVKLVYPDHIVEITEKEVYLFNGRLVSAPLDEVLYYAYGKDAVLPEELKRVAYDVLRVFNVLSGESNVLKFALPNFSKGVTA
;
A
#
# COMPACT_ATOMS: atom_id res chain seq x y z
N MET A 1 1.46 3.20 13.71
CA MET A 1 2.67 2.79 12.96
C MET A 1 3.18 3.95 12.12
N LYS A 2 4.49 4.21 12.16
CA LYS A 2 5.14 5.24 11.34
C LYS A 2 6.43 4.67 10.76
N VAL A 3 6.54 4.64 9.44
CA VAL A 3 7.66 4.02 8.71
C VAL A 3 8.15 4.99 7.65
N LYS A 4 9.47 5.03 7.44
CA LYS A 4 10.10 5.82 6.38
C LYS A 4 10.87 4.91 5.45
N LEU A 5 10.59 5.04 4.16
CA LEU A 5 11.38 4.44 3.09
C LEU A 5 12.18 5.56 2.44
N VAL A 6 13.50 5.39 2.41
CA VAL A 6 14.42 6.39 1.85
C VAL A 6 14.99 5.83 0.56
N TYR A 7 14.67 6.48 -0.54
CA TYR A 7 15.23 6.23 -1.86
C TYR A 7 16.32 7.28 -2.15
N PRO A 8 17.17 7.08 -3.17
CA PRO A 8 18.23 8.04 -3.50
C PRO A 8 17.72 9.45 -3.80
N ASP A 9 16.54 9.55 -4.41
CA ASP A 9 15.95 10.78 -4.94
C ASP A 9 14.64 11.20 -4.26
N HIS A 10 14.02 10.32 -3.46
CA HIS A 10 12.74 10.61 -2.81
C HIS A 10 12.59 9.89 -1.46
N ILE A 11 11.64 10.37 -0.65
CA ILE A 11 11.32 9.77 0.65
C ILE A 11 9.83 9.44 0.67
N VAL A 12 9.50 8.25 1.16
CA VAL A 12 8.12 7.84 1.44
C VAL A 12 7.93 7.73 2.95
N GLU A 13 6.91 8.39 3.48
CA GLU A 13 6.49 8.29 4.87
C GLU A 13 5.12 7.61 4.93
N ILE A 14 5.06 6.47 5.61
CA ILE A 14 3.84 5.68 5.81
C ILE A 14 3.38 5.92 7.24
N THR A 15 2.16 6.41 7.39
CA THR A 15 1.49 6.55 8.70
C THR A 15 0.39 5.51 8.83
N GLU A 16 -0.42 5.59 9.89
CA GLU A 16 -1.55 4.69 10.08
C GLU A 16 -2.67 4.88 9.05
N LYS A 17 -2.76 6.07 8.43
CA LYS A 17 -3.90 6.44 7.57
C LYS A 17 -3.47 6.96 6.21
N GLU A 18 -2.28 7.51 6.10
CA GLU A 18 -1.80 8.19 4.89
C GLU A 18 -0.39 7.76 4.51
N VAL A 19 -0.13 7.81 3.22
CA VAL A 19 1.20 7.68 2.62
C VAL A 19 1.57 9.03 2.02
N TYR A 20 2.74 9.53 2.40
CA TYR A 20 3.34 10.73 1.85
C TYR A 20 4.54 10.34 1.00
N LEU A 21 4.65 10.92 -0.18
CA LEU A 21 5.80 10.82 -1.06
C LEU A 21 6.37 12.22 -1.27
N PHE A 22 7.65 12.39 -0.97
CA PHE A 22 8.38 13.63 -1.21
C PHE A 22 9.43 13.40 -2.31
N ASN A 23 9.16 13.93 -3.50
CA ASN A 23 10.05 13.88 -4.67
C ASN A 23 10.13 15.28 -5.31
N GLY A 24 10.69 16.25 -4.58
CA GLY A 24 10.67 17.67 -4.94
C GLY A 24 9.27 18.33 -4.87
N ARG A 25 8.22 17.53 -4.75
CA ARG A 25 6.83 17.88 -4.45
C ARG A 25 6.30 16.92 -3.41
N LEU A 26 5.40 17.41 -2.55
CA LEU A 26 4.69 16.58 -1.59
C LEU A 26 3.42 16.04 -2.24
N VAL A 27 3.34 14.73 -2.37
CA VAL A 27 2.17 13.99 -2.87
C VAL A 27 1.68 13.08 -1.75
N SER A 28 0.37 13.00 -1.54
CA SER A 28 -0.19 12.14 -0.50
C SER A 28 -1.46 11.44 -0.96
N ALA A 29 -1.73 10.28 -0.38
CA ALA A 29 -2.99 9.58 -0.53
C ALA A 29 -3.30 8.71 0.71
N PRO A 30 -4.56 8.31 0.91
CA PRO A 30 -4.94 7.36 1.95
C PRO A 30 -4.17 6.03 1.79
N LEU A 31 -3.67 5.49 2.91
CA LEU A 31 -2.98 4.21 2.93
C LEU A 31 -3.86 3.10 2.36
N ASP A 32 -5.14 3.07 2.73
CA ASP A 32 -6.08 2.07 2.25
C ASP A 32 -6.22 2.09 0.73
N GLU A 33 -6.23 3.28 0.10
CA GLU A 33 -6.28 3.41 -1.37
C GLU A 33 -4.98 2.96 -2.03
N VAL A 34 -3.82 3.31 -1.46
CA VAL A 34 -2.52 2.86 -1.94
C VAL A 34 -2.40 1.34 -1.89
N LEU A 35 -2.88 0.72 -0.79
CA LEU A 35 -2.94 -0.73 -0.66
C LEU A 35 -3.96 -1.34 -1.63
N TYR A 36 -5.15 -0.73 -1.79
CA TYR A 36 -6.17 -1.18 -2.72
C TYR A 36 -5.64 -1.26 -4.15
N TYR A 37 -4.89 -0.24 -4.58
CA TYR A 37 -4.17 -0.23 -5.84
C TYR A 37 -3.11 -1.34 -5.93
N ALA A 38 -2.26 -1.48 -4.90
CA ALA A 38 -1.20 -2.49 -4.87
C ALA A 38 -1.76 -3.93 -4.95
N TYR A 39 -2.99 -4.16 -4.48
CA TYR A 39 -3.72 -5.43 -4.64
C TYR A 39 -4.30 -5.65 -6.05
N GLY A 40 -4.01 -4.77 -7.01
CA GLY A 40 -4.46 -4.87 -8.40
C GLY A 40 -5.89 -4.36 -8.63
N LYS A 41 -6.41 -3.51 -7.74
CA LYS A 41 -7.71 -2.85 -7.93
C LYS A 41 -7.51 -1.47 -8.53
N ASP A 42 -8.51 -0.99 -9.25
CA ASP A 42 -8.51 0.38 -9.74
C ASP A 42 -8.68 1.35 -8.57
N ALA A 43 -7.73 2.26 -8.41
CA ALA A 43 -7.77 3.37 -7.47
C ALA A 43 -7.31 4.65 -8.17
N VAL A 44 -7.91 5.77 -7.77
CA VAL A 44 -7.55 7.09 -8.29
C VAL A 44 -6.33 7.61 -7.53
N LEU A 45 -5.16 7.15 -7.93
CA LEU A 45 -3.89 7.56 -7.33
C LEU A 45 -3.04 8.37 -8.31
N PRO A 46 -2.30 9.38 -7.81
CA PRO A 46 -1.20 9.99 -8.55
C PRO A 46 -0.18 8.94 -9.04
N GLU A 47 0.36 9.14 -10.24
CA GLU A 47 1.33 8.22 -10.85
C GLU A 47 2.57 8.00 -9.97
N GLU A 48 2.98 9.04 -9.23
CA GLU A 48 4.12 8.99 -8.33
C GLU A 48 3.88 7.99 -7.18
N LEU A 49 2.66 7.91 -6.65
CA LEU A 49 2.30 6.96 -5.58
C LEU A 49 2.13 5.54 -6.12
N LYS A 50 1.66 5.37 -7.35
CA LYS A 50 1.57 4.04 -7.99
C LYS A 50 2.93 3.35 -8.07
N ARG A 51 4.00 4.12 -8.34
CA ARG A 51 5.39 3.59 -8.44
C ARG A 51 5.90 2.97 -7.14
N VAL A 52 5.46 3.50 -5.99
CA VAL A 52 5.91 3.04 -4.66
C VAL A 52 4.89 2.14 -3.96
N ALA A 53 3.68 1.97 -4.52
CA ALA A 53 2.58 1.26 -3.87
C ALA A 53 2.90 -0.19 -3.49
N TYR A 54 3.65 -0.92 -4.34
CA TYR A 54 4.06 -2.28 -4.05
C TYR A 54 5.10 -2.37 -2.93
N ASP A 55 5.98 -1.38 -2.79
CA ASP A 55 6.94 -1.31 -1.69
C ASP A 55 6.23 -0.99 -0.37
N VAL A 56 5.25 -0.07 -0.41
CA VAL A 56 4.36 0.22 0.72
C VAL A 56 3.64 -1.05 1.18
N LEU A 57 3.04 -1.82 0.26
CA LEU A 57 2.37 -3.09 0.57
C LEU A 57 3.34 -4.10 1.20
N ARG A 58 4.55 -4.24 0.66
CA ARG A 58 5.57 -5.16 1.18
C ARG A 58 5.93 -4.82 2.63
N VAL A 59 6.21 -3.55 2.89
CA VAL A 59 6.58 -3.05 4.23
C VAL A 59 5.41 -3.20 5.20
N PHE A 60 4.20 -2.86 4.74
CA PHE A 60 2.98 -3.03 5.51
C PHE A 60 2.78 -4.49 5.92
N ASN A 61 3.02 -5.45 5.01
CA ASN A 61 2.91 -6.87 5.30
C ASN A 61 4.00 -7.38 6.27
N VAL A 62 5.23 -6.89 6.16
CA VAL A 62 6.31 -7.26 7.10
C VAL A 62 5.96 -6.80 8.52
N LEU A 63 5.49 -5.55 8.67
CA LEU A 63 5.18 -4.97 9.97
C LEU A 63 3.85 -5.47 10.55
N SER A 64 2.87 -5.74 9.69
CA SER A 64 1.59 -6.35 10.10
C SER A 64 1.73 -7.85 10.36
N GLY A 65 2.71 -8.51 9.71
CA GLY A 65 2.99 -9.94 9.82
C GLY A 65 3.48 -10.39 11.19
N GLU A 66 4.10 -9.50 11.98
CA GLU A 66 4.39 -9.77 13.40
C GLU A 66 3.13 -9.80 14.28
N SER A 67 1.94 -9.43 13.77
CA SER A 67 0.72 -9.43 14.57
C SER A 67 -0.55 -10.02 13.92
N ASN A 68 -0.70 -10.14 12.60
CA ASN A 68 -2.01 -10.45 12.00
C ASN A 68 -1.97 -11.08 10.58
N VAL A 69 -1.18 -12.12 10.35
CA VAL A 69 -1.29 -12.93 9.10
C VAL A 69 -2.66 -13.61 8.92
N LEU A 70 -3.49 -13.67 9.98
CA LEU A 70 -4.78 -14.37 9.99
C LEU A 70 -6.03 -13.48 9.84
N LYS A 71 -5.93 -12.14 9.91
CA LYS A 71 -7.12 -11.25 9.81
C LYS A 71 -7.50 -10.84 8.39
N PHE A 72 -6.64 -11.07 7.41
CA PHE A 72 -6.88 -10.72 6.01
C PHE A 72 -7.03 -11.95 5.10
N ALA A 73 -7.34 -13.12 5.68
CA ALA A 73 -7.92 -14.21 4.91
C ALA A 73 -9.25 -13.70 4.31
N LEU A 74 -9.18 -13.33 3.04
CA LEU A 74 -10.24 -12.80 2.20
C LEU A 74 -11.53 -13.62 2.39
N PRO A 75 -12.70 -13.01 2.65
CA PRO A 75 -13.94 -13.76 2.69
C PRO A 75 -14.27 -14.24 1.26
N ASN A 76 -14.23 -15.56 1.09
CA ASN A 76 -14.92 -16.34 0.05
C ASN A 76 -14.55 -16.07 -1.42
N PHE A 77 -13.41 -16.63 -1.86
CA PHE A 77 -13.24 -17.05 -3.26
C PHE A 77 -13.74 -18.49 -3.42
N SER A 78 -15.06 -18.69 -3.31
CA SER A 78 -15.72 -19.91 -3.78
C SER A 78 -17.08 -19.54 -4.36
N LYS A 79 -17.09 -18.96 -5.56
CA LYS A 79 -18.24 -19.02 -6.45
C LYS A 79 -17.82 -18.76 -7.90
N GLY A 80 -17.86 -19.85 -8.67
CA GLY A 80 -18.26 -19.83 -10.08
C GLY A 80 -17.19 -19.46 -11.09
N VAL A 81 -16.42 -20.45 -11.53
CA VAL A 81 -16.16 -20.60 -12.98
C VAL A 81 -16.46 -22.06 -13.31
N THR A 82 -17.71 -22.30 -13.68
CA THR A 82 -18.07 -23.45 -14.51
C THR A 82 -17.70 -23.08 -15.94
N ALA A 83 -16.82 -23.86 -16.55
CA ALA A 83 -16.70 -24.04 -18.00
C ALA A 83 -16.12 -25.43 -18.25
#